data_AF-A0A425W4N2-F1
#
_entry.id   AF-A0A425W4N2-F1
#
_cell.length_a   1.000
_cell.length_b   1.000
_cell.length_c   1.000
_cell.angle_alpha   90.00
_cell.angle_beta   90.00
_cell.angle_gamma   90.00
#
_symmetry.space_group_name_H-M   'P 1'
#
loop_
_entity.id
_entity.type
_entity.pdbx_description
1 polymer ?
#
loop_
_entity_poly.entity_id
_entity_poly.type
_entity_poly.pdbx_seq_one_letter_code
_entity_poly.pdbx_strand_id
1 'polypeptide(L)'
;MVSELAHDPEATVDKAVYDAMTTLRETFPDKKSIAPLSKLVRKAVQLSKENLDDLDAIHQLGAGWVAEETLAIAIYCSLKYSTDFKKAVTAAVNHEGDSDSTGAVTGNIVGTFLGLSGIPSAFTDHLELKDVILILADDLYHDCQMTANGENYDPDWDHKYIQNDYMTWKRQNQRDHHSNGRLDGHFKQTQCRVRFLCFRAK
;
A
#
# COMPACT_ATOMS: atom_id res chain seq x y z
N MET A 1 -4.15 10.07 2.49
CA MET A 1 -2.98 9.62 1.71
C MET A 1 -3.28 8.38 0.87
N VAL A 2 -3.14 7.13 1.33
CA VAL A 2 -3.17 5.98 0.41
C VAL A 2 -4.54 5.78 -0.26
N SER A 3 -5.64 5.94 0.49
CA SER A 3 -6.99 5.90 -0.10
C SER A 3 -7.21 7.00 -1.14
N GLU A 4 -6.74 8.22 -0.88
CA GLU A 4 -6.80 9.32 -1.85
C GLU A 4 -5.99 8.99 -3.11
N LEU A 5 -4.74 8.52 -2.97
CA LEU A 5 -3.92 8.07 -4.09
C LEU A 5 -4.54 6.89 -4.84
N ALA A 6 -5.35 6.05 -4.20
CA ALA A 6 -6.00 4.92 -4.85
C ALA A 6 -7.21 5.35 -5.70
N HIS A 7 -7.98 6.34 -5.25
CA HIS A 7 -9.28 6.67 -5.82
C HIS A 7 -9.31 7.98 -6.64
N ASP A 8 -8.39 8.92 -6.40
CA ASP A 8 -8.29 10.17 -7.15
C ASP A 8 -7.19 10.07 -8.23
N PRO A 9 -7.53 10.04 -9.53
CA PRO A 9 -6.54 9.96 -10.60
C PRO A 9 -5.68 11.21 -10.74
N GLU A 10 -6.12 12.35 -10.22
CA GLU A 10 -5.39 13.62 -10.24
C GLU A 10 -4.59 13.87 -8.96
N ALA A 11 -4.66 12.96 -7.97
CA ALA A 11 -3.92 13.09 -6.74
C ALA A 11 -2.41 12.91 -6.98
N THR A 12 -1.62 13.81 -6.41
CA THR A 12 -0.17 13.71 -6.35
C THR A 12 0.28 13.26 -4.96
N VAL A 13 1.47 12.67 -4.87
CA VAL A 13 2.03 12.25 -3.57
C VAL A 13 2.19 13.44 -2.62
N ASP A 14 2.59 14.62 -3.12
CA ASP A 14 2.77 15.81 -2.30
C ASP A 14 1.45 16.34 -1.72
N LYS A 15 0.39 16.39 -2.54
CA LYS A 15 -0.95 16.79 -2.09
C LYS A 15 -1.48 15.79 -1.07
N ALA A 16 -1.37 14.49 -1.35
CA ALA A 16 -1.87 13.44 -0.46
C ALA A 16 -1.15 13.42 0.90
N VAL A 17 0.14 13.81 0.95
CA VAL A 17 0.89 14.03 2.20
C VAL A 17 0.39 15.27 2.93
N TYR A 18 0.17 16.38 2.23
CA TYR A 18 -0.34 17.61 2.82
C TYR A 18 -1.74 17.42 3.43
N ASP A 19 -2.65 16.80 2.68
CA ASP A 19 -4.02 16.53 3.11
C ASP A 19 -4.03 15.59 4.31
N ALA A 20 -3.22 14.52 4.29
CA ALA A 20 -3.08 13.62 5.43
C ALA A 20 -2.57 14.33 6.69
N MET A 21 -1.58 15.21 6.57
CA MET A 21 -1.07 15.98 7.72
C MET A 21 -2.09 16.99 8.24
N THR A 22 -2.93 17.55 7.37
CA THR A 22 -4.03 18.45 7.75
C THR A 22 -5.09 17.66 8.52
N THR A 23 -5.60 16.57 7.95
CA THR A 23 -6.59 15.69 8.59
C THR A 23 -6.10 15.16 9.94
N LEU A 24 -4.83 14.75 10.04
CA LEU A 24 -4.26 14.24 11.28
C LEU A 24 -4.32 15.27 12.41
N ARG A 25 -4.01 16.54 12.12
CA ARG A 25 -4.03 17.63 13.10
C ARG A 25 -5.46 18.00 13.52
N GLU A 26 -6.41 17.94 12.60
CA GLU A 26 -7.82 18.23 12.87
C GLU A 26 -8.49 17.11 13.66
N THR A 27 -8.15 15.85 13.35
CA THR A 27 -8.76 14.67 13.98
C THR A 27 -8.22 14.45 15.40
N PHE A 28 -6.95 14.80 15.65
CA PHE A 28 -6.26 14.52 16.91
C PHE A 28 -5.56 15.74 17.52
N PRO A 29 -6.28 16.86 17.78
CA PRO A 29 -5.66 18.13 18.19
C PRO A 29 -4.89 18.05 19.51
N ASP A 30 -5.37 17.23 20.46
CA ASP A 30 -4.80 17.13 21.82
C ASP A 30 -3.71 16.06 21.98
N LYS A 31 -3.34 15.37 20.89
CA LYS A 31 -2.33 14.29 20.95
C LYS A 31 -0.92 14.88 20.89
N LYS A 32 -0.16 14.67 21.97
CA LYS A 32 1.22 15.15 22.11
C LYS A 32 2.18 14.66 21.01
N SER A 33 1.90 13.50 20.40
CA SER A 33 2.70 12.93 19.31
C SER A 33 2.55 13.65 17.96
N ILE A 34 1.51 14.46 17.77
CA ILE A 34 1.26 15.13 16.49
C ILE A 34 2.30 16.20 16.18
N ALA A 35 2.76 16.95 17.19
CA ALA A 35 3.77 17.98 17.02
C ALA A 35 5.13 17.42 16.54
N PRO A 36 5.76 16.42 17.21
CA PRO A 36 7.02 15.85 16.74
C PRO A 36 6.88 15.17 15.37
N LEU A 37 5.80 14.41 15.14
CA LEU A 37 5.53 13.81 13.84
C LEU A 37 5.42 14.88 12.73
N SER A 38 4.64 15.94 12.96
CA SER A 38 4.47 17.02 11.99
C SER A 38 5.79 17.72 11.66
N LYS A 39 6.67 17.89 12.66
CA LYS A 39 8.00 18.47 12.45
C LYS A 39 8.84 17.56 11.55
N LEU A 40 8.81 16.25 11.79
CA LEU A 40 9.62 15.29 11.05
C LEU A 40 9.13 15.13 9.60
N VAL A 41 7.81 15.07 9.39
CA VAL A 41 7.22 15.04 8.05
C VAL A 41 7.52 16.31 7.26
N ARG A 42 7.45 17.50 7.87
CA ARG A 42 7.86 18.75 7.21
C ARG A 42 9.34 18.71 6.80
N LYS A 43 10.20 18.18 7.67
CA LYS A 43 11.62 18.00 7.36
C LYS A 43 11.82 17.04 6.18
N ALA A 44 11.09 15.92 6.14
CA ALA A 44 11.14 14.96 5.03
C ALA A 44 10.72 15.62 3.69
N VAL A 45 9.63 16.39 3.69
CA VAL A 45 9.17 17.15 2.52
C VAL A 45 10.24 18.15 2.06
N GLN A 46 10.89 18.85 2.99
CA GLN A 46 11.97 19.78 2.66
C GLN A 46 13.16 19.04 2.02
N LEU A 47 13.68 18.01 2.70
CA LEU A 47 14.82 17.22 2.23
C LEU A 47 14.57 16.58 0.86
N SER A 48 13.33 16.18 0.55
CA SER A 48 12.99 15.58 -0.75
C SER A 48 13.20 16.52 -1.94
N LYS A 49 13.27 17.83 -1.70
CA LYS A 49 13.50 18.87 -2.71
C LYS A 49 14.96 19.33 -2.77
N GLU A 50 15.78 18.91 -1.80
CA GLU A 50 17.18 19.27 -1.72
C GLU A 50 18.04 18.29 -2.50
N ASN A 51 19.15 18.77 -3.07
CA ASN A 51 20.12 17.94 -3.77
C ASN A 51 21.15 17.35 -2.79
N LEU A 52 20.67 16.52 -1.87
CA LEU A 52 21.46 15.76 -0.91
C LEU A 52 21.53 14.29 -1.31
N ASP A 53 22.58 13.62 -0.85
CA ASP A 53 22.64 12.16 -0.86
C ASP A 53 21.48 11.57 -0.02
N ASP A 54 20.93 10.44 -0.47
CA ASP A 54 19.77 9.83 0.19
C ASP A 54 20.09 9.39 1.61
N LEU A 55 21.28 8.83 1.84
CA LEU A 55 21.68 8.34 3.15
C LEU A 55 21.85 9.50 4.14
N ASP A 56 22.46 10.61 3.70
CA ASP A 56 22.60 11.83 4.51
C ASP A 56 21.25 12.46 4.86
N ALA A 57 20.30 12.46 3.92
CA ALA A 57 18.95 12.94 4.18
C ALA A 57 18.18 12.02 5.14
N ILE A 58 18.32 10.69 4.99
CA ILE A 58 17.67 9.70 5.85
C ILE A 58 18.21 9.78 7.27
N HIS A 59 19.53 9.88 7.46
CA HIS A 59 20.14 10.06 8.80
C HIS A 59 19.62 11.29 9.54
N GLN A 60 19.21 12.32 8.81
CA GLN A 60 18.59 13.50 9.40
C GLN A 60 17.14 13.29 9.85
N LEU A 61 16.46 12.27 9.33
CA LEU A 61 15.09 11.90 9.67
C LEU A 61 15.04 10.84 10.78
N GLY A 62 16.07 10.01 10.90
CA GLY A 62 16.20 8.99 11.93
C GLY A 62 16.69 7.67 11.35
N ALA A 63 16.44 6.58 12.07
CA ALA A 63 16.78 5.24 11.64
C ALA A 63 15.55 4.33 11.49
N GLY A 64 14.34 4.86 11.68
CA GLY A 64 13.10 4.10 11.46
C GLY A 64 12.68 3.26 12.66
N TRP A 65 13.32 3.40 13.82
CA TRP A 65 13.02 2.59 15.01
C TRP A 65 11.68 2.94 15.67
N VAL A 66 11.11 4.10 15.32
CA VAL A 66 9.80 4.55 15.77
C VAL A 66 8.95 4.98 14.58
N ALA A 67 7.63 4.87 14.73
CA ALA A 67 6.68 5.09 13.64
C ALA A 67 6.82 6.45 12.96
N GLU A 68 7.14 7.51 13.72
CA GLU A 68 7.36 8.85 13.18
C GLU A 68 8.55 8.89 12.20
N GLU A 69 9.65 8.23 12.56
CA GLU A 69 10.85 8.14 11.71
C GLU A 69 10.57 7.31 10.47
N THR A 70 9.94 6.14 10.64
CA THR A 70 9.56 5.26 9.52
C THR A 70 8.71 6.02 8.51
N LEU A 71 7.68 6.73 8.97
CA LEU A 71 6.79 7.50 8.10
C LEU A 71 7.53 8.67 7.43
N ALA A 72 8.40 9.37 8.15
CA ALA A 72 9.17 10.48 7.58
C ALA A 72 10.15 10.01 6.49
N ILE A 73 10.90 8.94 6.73
CA ILE A 73 11.79 8.31 5.74
C ILE A 73 10.98 7.87 4.51
N ALA A 74 9.83 7.24 4.75
CA ALA A 74 9.01 6.75 3.66
C ALA A 74 8.44 7.88 2.80
N ILE A 75 7.98 8.97 3.41
CA ILE A 75 7.51 10.18 2.71
C ILE A 75 8.64 10.83 1.93
N TYR A 76 9.84 10.95 2.51
CA TYR A 76 11.01 11.49 1.82
C TYR A 76 11.30 10.72 0.52
N CYS A 77 11.43 9.39 0.61
CA CYS A 77 11.74 8.55 -0.55
C CYS A 77 10.61 8.59 -1.59
N SER A 78 9.36 8.61 -1.14
CA SER A 78 8.18 8.64 -2.01
C SER A 78 8.04 9.97 -2.76
N LEU A 79 8.41 11.09 -2.14
CA LEU A 79 8.38 12.40 -2.79
C LEU A 79 9.54 12.58 -3.77
N LYS A 80 10.75 12.17 -3.37
CA LYS A 80 11.96 12.31 -4.19
C LYS A 80 11.92 11.45 -5.46
N TYR A 81 11.33 10.25 -5.36
CA TYR A 81 11.29 9.25 -6.44
C TYR A 81 9.86 8.79 -6.78
N SER A 82 8.88 9.70 -6.71
CA SER A 82 7.45 9.38 -6.89
C SER A 82 7.12 8.63 -8.18
N THR A 83 7.90 8.82 -9.24
CA THR A 83 7.68 8.20 -10.55
C THR A 83 8.62 7.01 -10.84
N ASP A 84 9.48 6.64 -9.89
CA ASP A 84 10.47 5.56 -10.05
C ASP A 84 10.41 4.64 -8.83
N PHE A 85 9.55 3.60 -8.93
CA PHE A 85 9.34 2.61 -7.88
C PHE A 85 10.65 2.01 -7.36
N LYS A 86 11.54 1.65 -8.28
CA LYS A 86 12.80 0.99 -7.93
C LYS A 86 13.68 1.93 -7.12
N LYS A 87 13.86 3.19 -7.55
CA LYS A 87 14.67 4.16 -6.80
C LYS A 87 14.06 4.48 -5.45
N ALA A 88 12.73 4.68 -5.38
CA ALA A 88 12.05 4.97 -4.13
C ALA A 88 12.31 3.88 -3.07
N VAL A 89 12.05 2.62 -3.41
CA VAL A 89 12.25 1.50 -2.49
C VAL A 89 13.74 1.29 -2.20
N THR A 90 14.63 1.42 -3.19
CA THR A 90 16.07 1.26 -2.98
C THR A 90 16.61 2.30 -1.99
N ALA A 91 16.22 3.57 -2.12
CA ALA A 91 16.60 4.61 -1.17
C ALA A 91 16.06 4.32 0.24
N ALA A 92 14.81 3.87 0.33
CA ALA A 92 14.16 3.58 1.61
C ALA A 92 14.80 2.40 2.35
N VAL A 93 15.34 1.39 1.67
CA VAL A 93 15.93 0.22 2.33
C VAL A 93 17.44 0.30 2.55
N ASN A 94 18.13 1.25 1.88
CA ASN A 94 19.58 1.32 1.90
C ASN A 94 20.10 2.24 3.03
N HIS A 95 19.73 1.92 4.27
CA HIS A 95 20.23 2.54 5.50
C HIS A 95 20.36 1.50 6.62
N GLU A 96 21.14 1.79 7.67
CA GLU A 96 21.49 0.84 8.75
C GLU A 96 20.39 0.68 9.83
N GLY A 97 19.16 1.08 9.53
CA GLY A 97 18.05 1.13 10.49
C GLY A 97 16.97 0.07 10.23
N ASP A 98 15.73 0.37 10.62
CA ASP A 98 14.53 -0.46 10.39
C ASP A 98 14.07 -0.38 8.92
N SER A 99 14.94 -0.86 8.04
CA SER A 99 14.84 -0.72 6.58
C SER A 99 13.69 -1.52 5.96
N ASP A 100 13.22 -2.58 6.62
CA ASP A 100 12.08 -3.37 6.16
C ASP A 100 10.77 -2.57 6.29
N SER A 101 10.55 -1.90 7.43
CA SER A 101 9.38 -1.05 7.66
C SER A 101 9.37 0.19 6.74
N THR A 102 10.52 0.85 6.57
CA THR A 102 10.62 2.01 5.67
C THR A 102 10.36 1.60 4.21
N GLY A 103 10.97 0.51 3.75
CA GLY A 103 10.74 -0.07 2.43
C GLY A 103 9.28 -0.48 2.21
N ALA A 104 8.65 -1.09 3.21
CA ALA A 104 7.24 -1.49 3.15
C ALA A 104 6.30 -0.28 2.98
N VAL A 105 6.49 0.77 3.79
CA VAL A 105 5.65 1.98 3.72
C VAL A 105 5.91 2.76 2.43
N THR A 106 7.16 2.90 1.98
CA THR A 106 7.49 3.52 0.69
C THR A 106 6.89 2.74 -0.48
N GLY A 107 7.01 1.41 -0.47
CA GLY A 107 6.45 0.53 -1.48
C GLY A 107 4.93 0.66 -1.58
N ASN A 108 4.23 0.76 -0.44
CA ASN A 108 2.79 1.04 -0.42
C ASN A 108 2.48 2.41 -1.05
N ILE A 109 3.12 3.50 -0.62
CA ILE A 109 2.82 4.84 -1.13
C ILE A 109 3.06 4.94 -2.65
N VAL A 110 4.26 4.55 -3.10
CA VAL A 110 4.66 4.69 -4.50
C VAL A 110 3.99 3.63 -5.38
N GLY A 111 3.82 2.41 -4.88
CA GLY A 111 3.08 1.34 -5.56
C GLY A 111 1.60 1.70 -5.72
N THR A 112 0.98 2.33 -4.72
CA THR A 112 -0.36 2.90 -4.88
C THR A 112 -0.35 4.05 -5.88
N PHE A 113 0.63 4.96 -5.87
CA PHE A 113 0.63 6.06 -6.83
C PHE A 113 0.83 5.59 -8.29
N LEU A 114 1.68 4.59 -8.53
CA LEU A 114 2.01 4.09 -9.86
C LEU A 114 1.04 3.02 -10.37
N GLY A 115 0.43 2.26 -9.47
CA GLY A 115 -0.28 1.02 -9.78
C GLY A 115 0.64 -0.14 -10.14
N LEU A 116 0.08 -1.35 -10.17
CA LEU A 116 0.80 -2.59 -10.42
C LEU A 116 1.66 -2.55 -11.68
N SER A 117 1.18 -1.91 -12.75
CA SER A 117 1.93 -1.77 -14.02
C SER A 117 3.19 -0.92 -13.91
N GLY A 118 3.29 -0.06 -12.89
CA GLY A 118 4.48 0.75 -12.62
C GLY A 118 5.50 0.06 -11.71
N ILE A 119 5.21 -1.14 -11.22
CA ILE A 119 6.13 -1.93 -10.39
C ILE A 119 6.92 -2.89 -11.30
N PRO A 120 8.26 -2.80 -11.33
CA PRO A 120 9.06 -3.70 -12.18
C PRO A 120 8.85 -5.17 -11.81
N SER A 121 8.79 -6.05 -12.80
CA SER A 121 8.48 -7.48 -12.58
C SER A 121 9.47 -8.17 -11.64
N ALA A 122 10.73 -7.74 -11.60
CA ALA A 122 11.74 -8.23 -10.65
C ALA A 122 11.29 -8.15 -9.18
N PHE A 123 10.39 -7.24 -8.84
CA PHE A 123 9.81 -7.12 -7.50
C PHE A 123 8.56 -7.99 -7.28
N THR A 124 7.91 -8.46 -8.36
CA THR A 124 6.64 -9.22 -8.26
C THR A 124 6.74 -10.68 -8.69
N ASP A 125 7.75 -11.08 -9.46
CA ASP A 125 7.85 -12.43 -10.04
C ASP A 125 8.17 -13.50 -8.99
N HIS A 126 8.94 -13.14 -7.96
CA HIS A 126 9.34 -14.05 -6.88
C HIS A 126 8.74 -13.66 -5.52
N LEU A 127 7.68 -12.87 -5.53
CA LEU A 127 7.02 -12.43 -4.31
C LEU A 127 6.28 -13.59 -3.67
N GLU A 128 6.60 -13.88 -2.41
CA GLU A 128 5.90 -14.88 -1.62
C GLU A 128 4.43 -14.46 -1.43
N LEU A 129 3.52 -15.43 -1.56
CA LEU A 129 2.08 -15.20 -1.43
C LEU A 129 1.50 -14.19 -2.44
N LYS A 130 2.15 -13.96 -3.60
CA LYS A 130 1.68 -13.02 -4.63
C LYS A 130 0.19 -13.13 -4.92
N ASP A 131 -0.31 -14.34 -5.17
CA ASP A 131 -1.72 -14.55 -5.52
C ASP A 131 -2.67 -14.15 -4.38
N VAL A 132 -2.28 -14.43 -3.13
CA VAL A 132 -3.04 -14.03 -1.94
C VAL A 132 -3.01 -12.51 -1.79
N ILE A 133 -1.85 -11.88 -1.96
CA ILE A 133 -1.70 -10.42 -1.88
C ILE A 133 -2.57 -9.73 -2.93
N LEU A 134 -2.59 -10.24 -4.17
CA LEU A 134 -3.43 -9.68 -5.24
C LEU A 134 -4.93 -9.81 -4.93
N ILE A 135 -5.37 -10.95 -4.39
CA ILE A 135 -6.76 -11.13 -3.96
C ILE A 135 -7.10 -10.14 -2.83
N LEU A 136 -6.24 -10.02 -1.82
CA LEU A 136 -6.46 -9.07 -0.72
C LEU A 136 -6.47 -7.63 -1.21
N ALA A 137 -5.61 -7.27 -2.17
CA ALA A 137 -5.57 -5.93 -2.73
C ALA A 137 -6.84 -5.61 -3.54
N ASP A 138 -7.34 -6.57 -4.33
CA ASP A 138 -8.61 -6.42 -5.06
C ASP A 138 -9.80 -6.33 -4.09
N ASP A 139 -9.84 -7.18 -3.06
CA ASP A 139 -10.90 -7.15 -2.04
C ASP A 139 -10.88 -5.81 -1.26
N LEU A 140 -9.70 -5.33 -0.84
CA LEU A 140 -9.56 -4.03 -0.16
C LEU A 140 -9.96 -2.84 -1.03
N TYR A 141 -9.71 -2.90 -2.35
CA TYR A 141 -10.06 -1.83 -3.27
C TYR A 141 -11.57 -1.74 -3.50
N HIS A 142 -12.23 -2.90 -3.63
CA HIS A 142 -13.69 -2.94 -3.82
C HIS A 142 -14.46 -2.80 -2.50
N ASP A 143 -13.83 -3.10 -1.37
CA ASP A 143 -14.40 -3.07 -0.01
C ASP A 143 -15.65 -3.98 0.15
N CYS A 144 -16.08 -4.18 1.40
CA CYS A 144 -17.28 -4.94 1.70
C CYS A 144 -18.53 -4.20 1.21
N GLN A 145 -19.15 -4.70 0.15
CA GLN A 145 -20.41 -4.15 -0.37
C GLN A 145 -21.66 -4.66 0.38
N MET A 146 -21.47 -5.53 1.37
CA MET A 146 -22.54 -6.09 2.19
C MET A 146 -22.83 -5.15 3.37
N THR A 147 -24.10 -5.08 3.78
CA THR A 147 -24.50 -4.37 5.01
C THR A 147 -25.31 -5.32 5.88
N ALA A 148 -25.35 -5.06 7.19
CA ALA A 148 -25.99 -5.95 8.17
C ALA A 148 -27.46 -6.29 7.86
N ASN A 149 -28.17 -5.39 7.16
CA ASN A 149 -29.57 -5.54 6.77
C ASN A 149 -29.77 -5.44 5.25
N GLY A 150 -28.70 -5.54 4.45
CA GLY A 150 -28.76 -5.38 3.00
C GLY A 150 -29.18 -6.66 2.29
N GLU A 151 -29.82 -6.53 1.12
CA GLU A 151 -30.16 -7.67 0.26
C GLU A 151 -28.95 -8.18 -0.54
N ASN A 152 -27.85 -7.41 -0.58
CA ASN A 152 -26.63 -7.77 -1.29
C ASN A 152 -25.81 -8.76 -0.45
N TYR A 153 -25.68 -9.99 -0.93
CA TYR A 153 -24.86 -11.05 -0.30
C TYR A 153 -23.71 -11.42 -1.24
N ASP A 154 -22.49 -11.27 -0.75
CA ASP A 154 -21.28 -11.72 -1.42
C ASP A 154 -20.75 -12.98 -0.71
N PRO A 155 -20.96 -14.18 -1.28
CA PRO A 155 -20.48 -15.42 -0.67
C PRO A 155 -18.95 -15.48 -0.60
N ASP A 156 -18.24 -14.90 -1.57
CA ASP A 156 -16.78 -14.91 -1.54
C ASP A 156 -16.28 -14.08 -0.35
N TRP A 157 -16.87 -12.92 -0.09
CA TRP A 157 -16.52 -12.08 1.06
C TRP A 157 -16.86 -12.74 2.41
N ASP A 158 -18.06 -13.29 2.55
CA ASP A 158 -18.52 -13.96 3.77
C ASP A 158 -17.61 -15.13 4.13
N HIS A 159 -17.29 -16.00 3.17
CA HIS A 159 -16.45 -17.16 3.40
C HIS A 159 -14.96 -16.81 3.61
N LYS A 160 -14.46 -15.71 3.01
CA LYS A 160 -13.08 -15.22 3.23
C LYS A 160 -12.91 -14.58 4.61
N TYR A 161 -13.81 -13.68 5.00
CA TYR A 161 -13.57 -12.74 6.11
C TYR A 161 -14.50 -12.91 7.32
N ILE A 162 -15.63 -13.59 7.19
CA ILE A 162 -16.59 -13.80 8.29
C ILE A 162 -16.50 -15.25 8.80
N GLN A 163 -16.73 -16.22 7.92
CA GLN A 163 -16.70 -17.65 8.29
C GLN A 163 -15.29 -18.23 8.35
N ASN A 164 -14.35 -17.63 7.60
CA ASN A 164 -12.96 -18.08 7.51
C ASN A 164 -12.80 -19.55 7.07
N ASP A 165 -13.65 -19.99 6.14
CA ASP A 165 -13.67 -21.36 5.59
C ASP A 165 -13.59 -21.38 4.05
N TYR A 166 -13.23 -20.25 3.42
CA TYR A 166 -13.20 -20.05 1.96
C TYR A 166 -12.57 -21.20 1.18
N MET A 167 -11.41 -21.71 1.61
CA MET A 167 -10.73 -22.79 0.89
C MET A 167 -11.52 -24.11 0.90
N THR A 168 -12.29 -24.37 1.96
CA THR A 168 -13.15 -25.55 2.07
C THR A 168 -14.42 -25.36 1.24
N TRP A 169 -15.08 -24.22 1.43
CA TRP A 169 -16.29 -23.84 0.70
C TRP A 169 -16.08 -23.82 -0.82
N LYS A 170 -15.01 -23.17 -1.28
CA LYS A 170 -14.66 -23.07 -2.71
C LYS A 170 -14.44 -24.43 -3.36
N ARG A 171 -13.77 -25.36 -2.66
CA ARG A 171 -13.55 -26.73 -3.16
C ARG A 171 -14.84 -27.56 -3.24
N GLN A 172 -15.85 -27.26 -2.43
CA GLN A 172 -17.14 -27.93 -2.49
C GLN A 172 -17.93 -27.41 -3.70
N ASN A 173 -18.07 -26.09 -3.82
CA ASN A 173 -18.86 -25.48 -4.90
C ASN A 173 -18.23 -25.56 -6.29
N GLN A 174 -16.90 -25.70 -6.41
CA GLN A 174 -16.25 -25.95 -7.71
C GLN A 174 -16.50 -27.37 -8.26
N ARG A 175 -16.80 -28.35 -7.40
CA ARG A 175 -17.11 -29.73 -7.84
C ARG A 175 -18.50 -29.83 -8.48
N ASP A 176 -19.42 -28.94 -8.10
CA ASP A 176 -20.80 -28.94 -8.59
C ASP A 176 -20.95 -28.30 -10.00
N HIS A 177 -19.93 -27.61 -10.50
CA HIS A 177 -19.93 -27.01 -11.84
C HIS A 177 -19.29 -27.89 -12.94
N HIS A 178 -18.62 -28.99 -12.59
CA HIS A 178 -18.13 -29.96 -13.59
C HIS A 178 -19.20 -30.93 -14.10
N SER A 179 -20.39 -30.94 -13.50
CA SER A 179 -21.55 -31.71 -13.96
C SER A 179 -22.42 -30.97 -14.97
N ASN A 180 -22.14 -29.68 -15.28
CA ASN A 180 -22.95 -28.93 -16.24
C ASN A 180 -22.11 -27.90 -17.05
N GLY A 181 -21.44 -28.38 -18.12
CA GLY A 181 -21.21 -27.65 -19.38
C GLY A 181 -20.33 -26.39 -19.41
N ARG A 182 -19.22 -26.49 -20.17
CA ARG A 182 -18.36 -25.42 -20.73
C ARG A 182 -17.57 -24.55 -19.74
N LEU A 183 -16.32 -24.93 -19.58
CA LEU A 183 -15.23 -24.12 -19.03
C LEU A 183 -14.81 -23.06 -20.04
N ASP A 184 -15.34 -21.84 -19.90
CA ASP A 184 -14.61 -20.65 -20.34
C ASP A 184 -13.86 -20.11 -19.14
N GLY A 185 -12.74 -20.78 -18.83
CA GLY A 185 -11.69 -20.30 -17.95
C GLY A 185 -10.99 -19.11 -18.57
N HIS A 186 -11.69 -17.98 -18.63
CA HIS A 186 -11.06 -16.69 -18.79
C HIS A 186 -11.01 -16.05 -17.41
N PHE A 187 -9.90 -16.27 -16.71
CA PHE A 187 -9.37 -15.27 -15.80
C PHE A 187 -9.04 -14.08 -16.70
N LYS A 188 -10.04 -13.25 -17.02
CA LYS A 188 -9.78 -11.91 -17.52
C LYS A 188 -9.08 -11.25 -16.37
N GLN A 189 -7.76 -11.19 -16.48
CA GLN A 189 -6.93 -10.20 -15.85
C GLN A 189 -7.56 -8.85 -16.23
N THR A 190 -8.62 -8.45 -15.53
CA THR A 190 -9.12 -7.11 -15.61
C THR A 190 -7.94 -6.26 -15.21
N GLN A 191 -7.48 -5.43 -16.15
CA GLN A 191 -6.54 -4.33 -15.94
C GLN A 191 -7.16 -3.29 -14.97
N CYS A 192 -7.72 -3.74 -13.85
CA CYS A 192 -8.06 -2.88 -12.75
C CYS A 192 -6.76 -2.65 -12.00
N ARG A 193 -6.43 -1.37 -11.87
CA ARG A 193 -5.21 -0.81 -11.31
C ARG A 193 -5.02 -1.32 -9.86
N VAL A 194 -4.44 -2.51 -9.68
CA VAL A 194 -4.11 -3.00 -8.34
C VAL A 194 -3.03 -2.10 -7.77
N ARG A 195 -3.41 -1.24 -6.82
CA ARG A 195 -2.60 -0.19 -6.23
C ARG A 195 -2.28 -0.52 -4.77
N PHE A 196 -1.74 -1.71 -4.50
CA PHE A 196 -1.21 -2.06 -3.17
C PHE A 196 -0.23 -3.24 -3.28
N LEU A 197 1.01 -3.05 -2.82
CA LEU A 197 2.01 -4.10 -2.65
C LEU A 197 2.94 -3.70 -1.48
N CYS A 198 2.81 -4.43 -0.37
CA CYS A 198 3.65 -4.28 0.81
C CYS A 198 4.90 -5.18 0.63
N PHE A 199 6.10 -4.59 0.63
CA PHE A 199 7.37 -5.32 0.50
C PHE A 199 7.94 -5.66 1.87
N ARG A 200 8.37 -6.91 2.06
CA ARG A 200 9.24 -7.32 3.16
C ARG A 200 10.66 -7.48 2.61
N ALA A 201 11.59 -6.63 3.04
CA ALA A 201 13.01 -6.84 2.78
C ALA A 201 13.50 -8.02 3.64
N LYS A 202 14.32 -8.90 3.05
CA LYS A 202 14.95 -10.03 3.75
C LYS A 202 16.20 -9.60 4.47
#